data_AF-A0A1M7T7Y3-F1
#
_entry.id   AF-A0A1M7T7Y3-F1
#
_cell.length_a   1.000
_cell.length_b   1.000
_cell.length_c   1.000
_cell.angle_alpha   90.00
_cell.angle_beta   90.00
_cell.angle_gamma   90.00
#
_symmetry.space_group_name_H-M   'P 1'
#
loop_
_entity.id
_entity.type
_entity.pdbx_description
1 polymer ?
#
loop_
_entity_poly.entity_id
_entity_poly.type
_entity_poly.pdbx_seq_one_letter_code
_entity_poly.pdbx_strand_id
1 'polypeptide(L)'
;MIDGIFNFGTKIIDKLFPDKNEAERAKLKLIELQQNGELTQMQTLFEHDLAQAKINEVEAGHSSIFVAGWRPAVGWVCVLAIAWNFLFQPTFNWVLLVANPESLRHLPSLPRADFGELFIILANMLGFGALRSWEKIKGIGTK
;
A
#
# COMPACT_ATOMS: atom_id res chain seq x y z
N MET A 1 -22.83 -5.64 -4.37
CA MET A 1 -23.87 -4.92 -5.17
C MET A 1 -23.71 -5.10 -6.68
N ILE A 2 -22.48 -5.28 -7.20
CA ILE A 2 -22.21 -5.47 -8.63
C ILE A 2 -22.76 -6.81 -9.16
N ASP A 3 -22.67 -7.90 -8.39
CA ASP A 3 -23.23 -9.21 -8.77
C ASP A 3 -24.76 -9.20 -8.96
N GLY A 4 -25.46 -8.33 -8.20
CA GLY A 4 -26.91 -8.16 -8.31
C GLY A 4 -27.32 -7.41 -9.57
N ILE A 5 -26.53 -6.40 -9.97
CA ILE A 5 -26.73 -5.66 -11.22
C ILE A 5 -26.39 -6.54 -12.42
N PHE A 6 -25.36 -7.38 -12.31
CA PHE A 6 -24.97 -8.31 -13.36
C PHE A 6 -26.04 -9.39 -13.60
N ASN A 7 -26.61 -9.97 -12.52
CA ASN A 7 -27.72 -10.93 -12.60
C ASN A 7 -29.03 -10.32 -13.11
N PHE A 8 -29.27 -9.05 -12.77
CA PHE A 8 -30.46 -8.33 -13.25
C PHE A 8 -30.30 -7.95 -14.73
N GLY A 9 -29.09 -7.52 -15.13
CA GLY A 9 -28.74 -7.23 -16.52
C GLY A 9 -28.86 -8.45 -17.42
N THR A 10 -28.33 -9.61 -17.02
CA THR A 10 -28.47 -10.85 -17.80
C THR A 10 -29.93 -11.31 -17.94
N LYS A 11 -30.74 -11.23 -16.89
CA LYS A 11 -32.18 -11.57 -16.97
C LYS A 11 -32.97 -10.64 -17.89
N ILE A 12 -32.62 -9.36 -17.95
CA ILE A 12 -33.25 -8.41 -18.87
C ILE A 12 -32.79 -8.68 -20.31
N ILE A 13 -31.50 -8.94 -20.51
CA ILE A 13 -30.93 -9.27 -21.83
C ILE A 13 -31.58 -10.55 -22.39
N ASP A 14 -31.74 -11.59 -21.58
CA ASP A 14 -32.36 -12.86 -22.01
C ASP A 14 -33.87 -12.71 -22.33
N LYS A 15 -34.54 -11.70 -21.73
CA LYS A 15 -35.97 -11.43 -21.98
C LYS A 15 -36.21 -10.46 -23.13
N LEU A 16 -35.25 -9.58 -23.44
CA LEU A 16 -35.32 -8.63 -24.55
C LEU A 16 -34.81 -9.26 -25.87
N PHE A 17 -33.88 -10.21 -25.79
CA PHE A 17 -33.26 -10.88 -26.93
C PHE A 17 -33.27 -12.41 -26.77
N PRO A 18 -34.36 -13.10 -27.16
CA PRO A 18 -34.46 -14.57 -27.12
C PRO A 18 -33.57 -15.31 -28.15
N ASP A 19 -32.77 -14.60 -28.94
CA ASP A 19 -31.85 -15.18 -29.94
C ASP A 19 -30.44 -15.33 -29.36
N LYS A 20 -29.96 -16.58 -29.21
CA LYS A 20 -28.67 -16.91 -28.56
C LYS A 20 -27.47 -16.15 -29.15
N ASN A 21 -27.52 -15.82 -30.44
CA ASN A 21 -26.47 -15.06 -31.14
C ASN A 21 -26.42 -13.56 -30.80
N GLU A 22 -27.51 -12.95 -30.34
CA GLU A 22 -27.53 -11.55 -29.92
C GLU A 22 -27.14 -11.39 -28.45
N ALA A 23 -27.53 -12.33 -27.60
CA ALA A 23 -27.09 -12.40 -26.22
C ALA A 23 -25.57 -12.63 -26.10
N GLU A 24 -24.97 -13.48 -26.96
CA GLU A 24 -23.51 -13.66 -27.01
C GLU A 24 -22.79 -12.41 -27.50
N ARG A 25 -23.30 -11.70 -28.53
CA ARG A 25 -22.73 -10.42 -28.99
C ARG A 25 -22.82 -9.32 -27.94
N ALA A 26 -23.91 -9.27 -27.17
CA ALA A 26 -24.05 -8.35 -26.04
C ALA A 26 -23.06 -8.68 -24.92
N LYS A 27 -22.87 -9.98 -24.60
CA LYS A 27 -21.86 -10.43 -23.62
C LYS A 27 -20.45 -10.10 -24.09
N LEU A 28 -20.12 -10.30 -25.38
CA LEU A 28 -18.81 -9.96 -25.93
C LEU A 28 -18.53 -8.46 -25.83
N LYS A 29 -19.50 -7.62 -26.19
CA LYS A 29 -19.41 -6.15 -26.05
C LYS A 29 -19.26 -5.72 -24.59
N LEU A 30 -19.93 -6.39 -23.65
CA LEU A 30 -19.77 -6.11 -22.22
C LEU A 30 -18.39 -6.49 -21.70
N ILE A 31 -17.82 -7.62 -22.16
CA ILE A 31 -16.45 -8.04 -21.82
C ILE A 31 -15.43 -7.06 -22.42
N GLU A 32 -15.60 -6.63 -23.68
CA GLU A 32 -14.75 -5.59 -24.29
C GLU A 32 -14.84 -4.26 -23.55
N LEU A 33 -16.05 -3.81 -23.18
CA LEU A 33 -16.24 -2.58 -22.39
C LEU A 33 -15.62 -2.69 -21.00
N GLN A 34 -15.70 -3.86 -20.35
CA GLN A 34 -15.03 -4.12 -19.07
C GLN A 34 -13.51 -4.09 -19.21
N GLN A 35 -12.95 -4.75 -20.22
CA GLN A 35 -11.52 -4.74 -20.49
C GLN A 35 -11.02 -3.32 -20.80
N ASN A 36 -11.75 -2.56 -21.62
CA ASN A 36 -11.39 -1.17 -21.94
C ASN A 36 -11.48 -0.24 -20.71
N GLY A 37 -12.49 -0.44 -19.86
CA GLY A 37 -12.62 0.30 -18.60
C GLY A 37 -11.48 0.00 -17.63
N GLU A 38 -11.12 -1.28 -17.48
CA GLU A 38 -10.02 -1.71 -16.62
C GLU A 38 -8.66 -1.22 -17.16
N LEU A 39 -8.45 -1.28 -18.47
CA LEU A 39 -7.25 -0.72 -19.13
C LEU A 39 -7.12 0.78 -18.89
N THR A 40 -8.22 1.53 -19.00
CA THR A 40 -8.22 2.98 -18.73
C THR A 40 -7.88 3.29 -17.26
N GLN A 41 -8.41 2.49 -16.31
CA GLN A 41 -8.04 2.62 -14.90
C GLN A 41 -6.56 2.32 -14.66
N MET A 42 -6.03 1.28 -15.29
CA MET A 42 -4.60 0.93 -15.17
C MET A 42 -3.71 2.04 -15.75
N GLN A 43 -4.09 2.62 -16.89
CA GLN A 43 -3.37 3.74 -17.50
C GLN A 43 -3.34 4.97 -16.59
N THR A 44 -4.46 5.35 -16.00
CA THR A 44 -4.52 6.51 -15.09
C THR A 44 -3.67 6.30 -13.83
N LEU A 45 -3.65 5.09 -13.27
CA LEU A 45 -2.75 4.75 -12.16
C LEU A 45 -1.28 4.82 -12.57
N PHE A 46 -0.95 4.28 -13.74
CA PHE A 46 0.41 4.29 -14.27
C PHE A 46 0.90 5.72 -14.54
N GLU A 47 0.05 6.59 -15.11
CA GLU A 47 0.35 8.00 -15.32
C GLU A 47 0.59 8.75 -14.01
N HIS A 48 -0.22 8.48 -12.99
CA HIS A 48 -0.06 9.05 -11.66
C HIS A 48 1.28 8.63 -11.03
N ASP A 49 1.62 7.35 -11.08
CA ASP A 49 2.86 6.83 -10.52
C ASP A 49 4.08 7.37 -11.28
N LEU A 50 3.98 7.52 -12.60
CA LEU A 50 5.01 8.14 -13.43
C LEU A 50 5.18 9.63 -13.12
N ALA A 51 4.11 10.36 -12.84
CA ALA A 51 4.17 11.74 -12.39
C ALA A 51 4.86 11.85 -11.02
N GLN A 52 4.51 10.98 -10.08
CA GLN A 52 5.16 10.91 -8.77
C GLN A 52 6.66 10.57 -8.88
N ALA A 53 7.02 9.63 -9.76
CA ALA A 53 8.41 9.26 -10.01
C ALA A 53 9.24 10.44 -10.54
N LYS A 54 8.69 11.22 -11.48
CA LYS A 54 9.35 12.42 -12.01
C LYS A 54 9.55 13.49 -10.93
N ILE A 55 8.55 13.71 -10.07
CA ILE A 55 8.68 14.65 -8.95
C ILE A 55 9.79 14.18 -8.01
N ASN A 56 9.81 12.90 -7.65
CA ASN A 56 10.84 12.33 -6.77
C ASN A 56 12.25 12.47 -7.38
N GLU A 57 12.40 12.31 -8.70
CA GLU A 57 13.68 12.49 -9.41
C GLU A 57 14.17 13.94 -9.35
N VAL A 58 13.27 14.90 -9.58
CA VAL A 58 13.59 16.34 -9.47
C VAL A 58 13.93 16.73 -8.03
N GLU A 59 13.18 16.23 -7.04
CA GLU A 59 13.45 16.46 -5.62
C GLU A 59 14.80 15.87 -5.20
N ALA A 60 15.13 14.66 -5.66
CA ALA A 60 16.40 14.01 -5.37
C ALA A 60 17.61 14.74 -5.99
N GLY A 61 17.42 15.40 -7.15
CA GLY A 61 18.45 16.23 -7.78
C GLY A 61 18.57 17.64 -7.21
N HIS A 62 17.71 18.03 -6.27
CA HIS A 62 17.68 19.38 -5.73
C HIS A 62 18.89 19.66 -4.81
N SER A 63 19.47 20.86 -4.91
CA SER A 63 20.68 21.24 -4.16
C SER A 63 20.49 21.34 -2.64
N SER A 64 19.25 21.55 -2.19
CA SER A 64 18.90 21.60 -0.77
C SER A 64 18.83 20.19 -0.17
N ILE A 65 19.64 19.93 0.85
CA ILE A 65 19.65 18.69 1.64
C ILE A 65 18.30 18.43 2.32
N PHE A 66 17.53 19.47 2.63
CA PHE A 66 16.18 19.30 3.19
C PHE A 66 15.18 18.78 2.16
N VAL A 67 15.38 19.09 0.87
CA VAL A 67 14.49 18.66 -0.23
C VAL A 67 14.92 17.30 -0.78
N ALA A 68 16.21 17.08 -1.00
CA ALA A 68 16.71 15.80 -1.49
C ALA A 68 16.80 14.72 -0.39
N GLY A 69 16.99 15.15 0.86
CA GLY A 69 17.37 14.26 1.97
C GLY A 69 16.22 13.78 2.85
N TRP A 70 15.00 14.34 2.76
CA TRP A 70 13.91 13.94 3.66
C TRP A 70 13.52 12.47 3.48
N ARG A 71 13.43 11.98 2.23
CA ARG A 71 13.09 10.58 1.92
C ARG A 71 14.15 9.61 2.45
N PRO A 72 15.46 9.82 2.20
CA PRO A 72 16.52 9.08 2.88
C PRO A 72 16.45 9.16 4.41
N ALA A 73 16.23 10.36 4.98
CA ALA A 73 16.21 10.57 6.43
C ALA A 73 15.17 9.71 7.14
N VAL A 74 13.95 9.62 6.60
CA VAL A 74 12.91 8.74 7.16
C VAL A 74 13.33 7.27 7.08
N GLY A 75 13.93 6.84 5.96
CA GLY A 75 14.50 5.50 5.82
C GLY A 75 15.56 5.19 6.88
N TRP A 76 16.47 6.13 7.14
CA TRP A 76 17.48 6.00 8.20
C TRP A 76 16.85 5.86 9.58
N VAL A 77 15.81 6.63 9.90
CA VAL A 77 15.08 6.51 11.17
C VAL A 77 14.45 5.12 11.32
N CYS A 78 13.84 4.58 10.26
CA CYS A 78 13.30 3.22 10.27
C CYS A 78 14.39 2.17 10.49
N VAL A 79 15.53 2.29 9.79
CA VAL A 79 16.67 1.38 9.97
C VAL A 79 17.23 1.45 11.39
N LEU A 80 17.36 2.65 11.95
CA LEU A 80 17.81 2.86 13.33
C LEU A 80 16.85 2.25 14.35
N ALA A 81 15.54 2.38 14.15
CA ALA A 81 14.53 1.79 15.03
C ALA A 81 14.52 0.25 14.97
N ILE A 82 14.72 -0.34 13.78
CA ILE A 82 14.90 -1.79 13.62
C ILE A 82 16.21 -2.22 14.30
N ALA A 83 17.31 -1.52 14.07
CA ALA A 83 18.59 -1.79 14.71
C ALA A 83 18.49 -1.70 16.24
N TRP A 84 17.74 -0.72 16.77
CA TRP A 84 17.49 -0.59 18.20
C TRP A 84 16.77 -1.83 18.76
N ASN A 85 15.67 -2.25 18.14
CA ASN A 85 14.90 -3.40 18.64
C ASN A 85 15.64 -4.74 18.50
N PHE A 86 16.35 -4.98 17.40
CA PHE A 86 16.92 -6.29 17.10
C PHE A 86 18.40 -6.44 17.45
N LEU A 87 19.17 -5.35 17.47
CA LEU A 87 20.59 -5.39 17.77
C LEU A 87 20.87 -4.79 19.14
N PHE A 88 20.56 -3.52 19.34
CA PHE A 88 20.96 -2.83 20.58
C PHE A 88 20.21 -3.35 21.80
N GLN A 89 18.88 -3.50 21.76
CA GLN A 89 18.10 -3.95 22.90
C GLN A 89 18.54 -5.33 23.45
N PRO A 90 18.64 -6.40 22.65
CA PRO A 90 19.08 -7.70 23.17
C PRO A 90 20.55 -7.69 23.61
N THR A 91 21.42 -6.99 22.89
CA THR A 91 22.84 -6.86 23.28
C THR A 91 22.99 -6.12 24.60
N PHE A 92 22.26 -5.00 24.82
CA PHE A 92 22.28 -4.28 26.10
C PHE A 92 21.73 -5.14 27.25
N ASN A 93 20.62 -5.86 27.04
CA ASN A 93 20.11 -6.78 28.05
C ASN A 93 21.11 -7.89 28.40
N TRP A 94 21.80 -8.45 27.40
CA TRP A 94 22.83 -9.46 27.63
C TRP A 94 24.05 -8.89 28.37
N VAL A 95 24.55 -7.71 27.98
CA VAL A 95 25.67 -7.05 28.66
C VAL A 95 25.30 -6.73 30.12
N LEU A 96 24.09 -6.25 30.39
CA LEU A 96 23.62 -5.97 31.75
C LEU A 96 23.53 -7.25 32.61
N LEU A 97 23.06 -8.36 32.03
CA LEU A 97 23.04 -9.66 32.70
C LEU A 97 24.44 -10.15 33.08
N VAL A 98 25.41 -9.99 32.17
CA VAL A 98 26.81 -10.43 32.40
C VAL A 98 27.54 -9.50 33.36
N ALA A 99 27.31 -8.19 33.28
CA ALA A 99 28.00 -7.20 34.11
C ALA A 99 27.49 -7.18 35.56
N ASN A 100 26.18 -7.35 35.78
CA ASN A 100 25.58 -7.40 37.12
C ASN A 100 24.26 -8.21 37.10
N PRO A 101 24.26 -9.49 37.53
CA PRO A 101 23.08 -10.34 37.53
C PRO A 101 21.88 -9.78 38.33
N GLU A 102 22.12 -9.02 39.40
CA GLU A 102 21.08 -8.36 40.22
C GLU A 102 20.55 -7.05 39.60
N SER A 103 21.21 -6.48 38.59
CA SER A 103 20.81 -5.19 38.00
C SER A 103 19.51 -5.27 37.18
N LEU A 104 19.20 -6.45 36.64
CA LEU A 104 17.97 -6.70 35.89
C LEU A 104 16.70 -6.67 36.76
N ARG A 105 16.82 -6.78 38.09
CA ARG A 105 15.66 -6.64 39.00
C ARG A 105 15.22 -5.20 39.21
N HIS A 106 16.11 -4.23 38.96
CA HIS A 106 15.89 -2.83 39.30
C HIS A 106 15.87 -1.91 38.08
N LEU A 107 16.33 -2.37 36.92
CA LEU A 107 16.22 -1.61 35.69
C LEU A 107 14.83 -1.77 35.05
N PRO A 108 14.14 -0.67 34.71
CA PRO A 108 12.98 -0.75 33.83
C PRO A 108 13.40 -1.36 32.49
N SER A 109 12.49 -2.14 31.88
CA SER A 109 12.73 -2.73 30.57
C SER A 109 13.13 -1.66 29.56
N LEU A 110 14.19 -1.93 28.78
CA LEU A 110 14.65 -1.03 27.73
C LEU A 110 13.47 -0.68 26.80
N PRO A 111 13.29 0.60 26.43
CA PRO A 111 12.18 1.03 25.57
C PRO A 111 12.24 0.28 24.23
N ARG A 112 11.11 -0.28 23.81
CA ARG A 112 10.95 -0.88 22.47
C ARG A 112 10.38 0.17 21.54
N ALA A 113 10.94 0.26 20.33
CA ALA A 113 10.25 1.00 19.28
C ALA A 113 9.08 0.14 18.79
N ASP A 114 7.87 0.72 18.72
CA ASP A 114 6.67 0.00 18.30
C ASP A 114 6.74 -0.33 16.79
N PHE A 115 6.63 -1.62 16.47
CA PHE A 115 6.56 -2.09 15.09
C PHE A 115 5.31 -1.56 14.36
N GLY A 116 4.21 -1.34 15.07
CA GLY A 116 2.99 -0.76 14.51
C GLY A 116 3.21 0.68 14.02
N GLU A 117 3.83 1.52 14.84
CA GLU A 117 4.18 2.89 14.45
C GLU A 117 5.19 2.92 13.30
N LEU A 118 6.19 2.03 13.33
CA LEU A 118 7.17 1.89 12.23
C LEU A 118 6.50 1.52 10.91
N PHE A 119 5.60 0.54 10.95
CA PHE A 119 4.85 0.09 9.78
C PHE A 119 3.94 1.20 9.24
N ILE A 120 3.30 1.97 10.11
CA ILE A 120 2.49 3.12 9.72
C ILE A 120 3.37 4.16 9.01
N ILE A 121 4.53 4.53 9.55
CA ILE A 121 5.44 5.51 8.93
C ILE A 121 5.90 5.02 7.54
N LEU A 122 6.31 3.75 7.44
CA LEU A 122 6.70 3.13 6.17
C LEU A 122 5.54 3.08 5.16
N ALA A 123 4.32 2.74 5.60
CA ALA A 123 3.14 2.70 4.76
C ALA A 123 2.72 4.09 4.27
N ASN A 124 2.93 5.13 5.08
CA ASN A 124 2.74 6.52 4.69
C ASN A 124 3.76 6.92 3.61
N MET A 125 5.03 6.52 3.73
CA MET A 125 6.05 6.77 2.68
C MET A 125 5.84 5.99 1.40
N LEU A 126 5.28 4.78 1.49
CA LEU A 126 4.83 3.99 0.34
C LEU A 126 3.59 4.59 -0.32
N GLY A 127 3.04 5.68 0.25
CA GLY A 127 1.98 6.46 -0.34
C GLY A 127 0.67 5.68 -0.39
N PHE A 128 0.30 4.96 0.68
CA PHE A 128 -1.03 4.35 0.80
C PHE A 128 -1.58 3.65 -0.47
N GLY A 129 -0.72 3.01 -1.26
CA GLY A 129 -1.15 2.08 -2.31
C GLY A 129 -2.04 0.96 -1.74
N ALA A 130 -1.87 0.67 -0.45
CA ALA A 130 -2.74 -0.20 0.32
C ALA A 130 -4.15 0.36 0.54
N LEU A 131 -4.36 1.67 0.78
CA LEU A 131 -5.72 2.23 0.94
C LEU A 131 -6.49 2.21 -0.38
N ARG A 132 -5.84 2.51 -1.51
CA ARG A 132 -6.47 2.42 -2.84
C ARG A 132 -6.78 0.98 -3.25
N SER A 133 -5.87 0.05 -2.93
CA SER A 133 -6.10 -1.39 -3.11
C SER A 133 -7.20 -1.90 -2.17
N TRP A 134 -7.24 -1.40 -0.94
CA TRP A 134 -8.26 -1.72 0.05
C TRP A 134 -9.63 -1.12 -0.30
N GLU A 135 -9.68 0.07 -0.90
CA GLU A 135 -10.89 0.66 -1.47
C GLU A 135 -11.41 -0.14 -2.67
N LYS A 136 -10.50 -0.66 -3.52
CA LYS A 136 -10.84 -1.54 -4.65
C LYS A 136 -11.36 -2.90 -4.17
N ILE A 137 -10.74 -3.48 -3.13
CA ILE A 137 -11.19 -4.72 -2.48
C ILE A 137 -12.54 -4.53 -1.76
N LYS A 138 -12.78 -3.35 -1.16
CA LYS A 138 -14.06 -3.03 -0.51
C LYS A 138 -15.13 -2.50 -1.46
N GLY A 139 -14.83 -2.29 -2.74
CA GLY A 139 -15.76 -1.77 -3.73
C GLY A 139 -16.25 -0.33 -3.47
N ILE A 140 -15.46 0.46 -2.72
CA ILE A 140 -15.83 1.84 -2.33
C ILE A 140 -15.31 2.85 -3.37
N GLY A 141 -14.30 2.46 -4.16
CA GLY A 141 -13.65 3.29 -5.19
C GLY A 141 -14.20 3.17 -6.61
N THR A 142 -15.46 2.73 -6.80
CA THR A 142 -16.08 2.68 -8.13
C THR A 142 -17.14 3.79 -8.22
N LYS A 143 -16.71 4.96 -8.68
CA LYS A 143 -17.59 5.95 -9.31
C LYS A 143 -17.00 6.32 -10.66
#